data_AF-A0A349GR20-F1
#
_entry.id   AF-A0A349GR20-F1
#
_cell.length_a   1.000
_cell.length_b   1.000
_cell.length_c   1.000
_cell.angle_alpha   90.00
_cell.angle_beta   90.00
_cell.angle_gamma   90.00
#
_symmetry.space_group_name_H-M   'P 1'
#
loop_
_entity.id
_entity.type
_entity.pdbx_description
1 polymer ?
#
loop_
_entity_poly.entity_id
_entity_poly.type
_entity_poly.pdbx_seq_one_letter_code
_entity_poly.pdbx_strand_id
1 'polypeptide(L)'
;MSKKKMKKSMTTMMLFTVLTIMISFTLLLGITWIYDTTNIFRQDIKNLEVVQKNYIEADLITRVESVIDYMRYRKIQAENSLKQELQDRTEEAYEIMSSIYEENVGKKSKIDITKMIVDTLKNIKCSSKSNRC
;
A
#
# COMPACT_ATOMS: atom_id res chain seq x y z
N MET A 1 30.51 -76.01 -42.54
CA MET A 1 29.67 -75.28 -41.56
C MET A 1 30.42 -74.37 -40.56
N SER A 2 31.75 -74.23 -40.62
CA SER A 2 32.53 -73.48 -39.60
C SER A 2 32.53 -71.94 -39.76
N LYS A 3 32.53 -71.40 -40.99
CA LYS A 3 32.65 -69.94 -41.24
C LYS A 3 31.42 -69.10 -40.81
N LYS A 4 30.22 -69.70 -40.67
CA LYS A 4 28.96 -68.99 -40.36
C LYS A 4 28.83 -68.64 -38.87
N LYS A 5 29.34 -69.49 -37.96
CA LYS A 5 29.37 -69.22 -36.51
C LYS A 5 30.35 -68.11 -36.14
N MET A 6 31.51 -68.06 -36.80
CA MET A 6 32.55 -67.05 -36.53
C MET A 6 32.13 -65.64 -36.96
N LYS A 7 31.46 -65.49 -38.12
CA LYS A 7 30.88 -64.20 -38.56
C LYS A 7 29.79 -63.69 -37.60
N LYS A 8 28.90 -64.56 -37.12
CA LYS A 8 27.85 -64.18 -36.15
C LYS A 8 28.46 -63.65 -34.85
N SER A 9 29.55 -64.25 -34.37
CA SER A 9 30.27 -63.80 -33.16
C SER A 9 30.95 -62.43 -33.33
N MET A 10 31.62 -62.16 -34.46
CA MET A 10 32.19 -60.83 -34.71
C MET A 10 31.12 -59.74 -34.87
N THR A 11 30.03 -60.03 -35.59
CA THR A 11 28.94 -59.06 -35.78
C THR A 11 28.23 -58.76 -34.45
N THR A 12 27.98 -59.77 -33.61
CA THR A 12 27.38 -59.55 -32.28
C THR A 12 28.31 -58.76 -31.36
N MET A 13 29.64 -58.94 -31.44
CA MET A 13 30.60 -58.16 -30.66
C MET A 13 30.67 -56.70 -31.10
N MET A 14 30.58 -56.43 -32.41
CA MET A 14 30.47 -55.07 -32.95
C MET A 14 29.16 -54.39 -32.53
N LEU A 15 28.05 -55.10 -32.52
CA LEU A 15 26.76 -54.54 -32.06
C LEU A 15 26.77 -54.21 -30.57
N PHE A 16 27.38 -55.05 -29.73
CA PHE A 16 27.52 -54.76 -28.30
C PHE A 16 28.37 -53.53 -28.03
N THR A 17 29.51 -53.37 -28.73
CA THR A 17 30.39 -52.20 -28.55
C THR A 17 29.72 -50.90 -28.99
N VAL A 18 28.96 -50.91 -30.09
CA VAL A 18 28.18 -49.74 -30.52
C VAL A 18 27.08 -49.40 -29.51
N LEU A 19 26.39 -50.42 -28.97
CA LEU A 19 25.37 -50.21 -27.93
C LEU A 19 25.95 -49.61 -26.65
N THR A 20 27.09 -50.11 -26.17
CA THR A 20 27.74 -49.58 -24.96
C THR A 20 28.20 -48.14 -25.15
N ILE A 21 28.74 -47.81 -26.34
CA ILE A 21 29.16 -46.44 -26.66
C ILE A 21 27.94 -45.51 -26.68
N MET A 22 26.85 -45.91 -27.33
CA MET A 22 25.62 -45.11 -27.38
C MET A 22 25.06 -44.84 -25.98
N ILE A 23 24.96 -45.87 -25.15
CA ILE A 23 24.48 -45.74 -23.77
C ILE A 23 25.40 -44.80 -22.98
N SER A 24 26.73 -44.94 -23.12
CA SER A 24 27.68 -44.07 -22.43
C SER A 24 27.54 -42.60 -22.86
N PHE A 25 27.33 -42.35 -24.15
CA PHE A 25 27.14 -41.00 -24.68
C PHE A 25 25.85 -40.37 -24.17
N THR A 26 24.74 -41.13 -24.19
CA THR A 26 23.46 -40.65 -23.66
C THR A 26 23.56 -40.34 -22.17
N LEU A 27 24.28 -41.14 -21.39
CA LEU A 27 24.49 -40.89 -19.96
C LEU A 27 25.33 -39.62 -19.72
N LEU A 28 26.41 -39.42 -20.47
CA LEU A 28 27.25 -38.23 -20.35
C LEU A 28 26.48 -36.94 -20.71
N LEU A 29 25.71 -36.97 -21.79
CA LEU A 29 24.85 -35.85 -22.17
C LEU A 29 23.75 -35.60 -21.15
N GLY A 30 23.15 -36.66 -20.60
CA GLY A 30 22.14 -36.54 -19.55
C GLY A 30 22.70 -35.89 -18.28
N ILE A 31 23.88 -36.32 -17.83
CA ILE A 31 24.53 -35.80 -16.61
C ILE A 31 24.94 -34.33 -16.79
N THR A 32 25.51 -33.98 -17.93
CA THR A 32 25.90 -32.58 -18.22
C THR A 32 24.67 -31.68 -18.28
N TRP A 33 23.62 -32.11 -18.98
CA TRP A 33 22.38 -31.34 -19.07
C TRP A 33 21.69 -31.17 -17.71
N ILE A 34 21.70 -32.20 -16.86
CA ILE A 34 21.12 -32.11 -15.51
C ILE A 34 21.92 -31.14 -14.64
N TYR A 35 23.24 -31.14 -14.74
CA TYR A 35 24.09 -30.22 -13.99
C TYR A 35 23.81 -28.77 -14.38
N ASP A 36 23.84 -28.46 -15.68
CA ASP A 36 23.59 -27.11 -16.19
C ASP A 36 22.19 -26.62 -15.84
N THR A 37 21.19 -27.48 -16.04
CA THR A 37 19.79 -27.19 -15.70
C THR A 37 19.65 -26.86 -14.21
N THR A 38 20.24 -27.66 -13.32
CA THR A 38 20.14 -27.38 -11.87
C THR A 38 20.89 -26.13 -11.44
N ASN A 39 21.96 -25.75 -12.15
CA ASN A 39 22.69 -24.53 -11.85
C ASN A 39 21.92 -23.28 -12.29
N ILE A 40 21.33 -23.32 -13.49
CA ILE A 40 20.45 -22.26 -14.01
C ILE A 40 19.23 -22.09 -13.10
N PHE A 41 18.55 -23.18 -12.75
CA PHE A 41 17.41 -23.12 -11.82
C PHE A 41 17.77 -22.53 -10.46
N ARG A 42 18.95 -22.87 -9.91
CA ARG A 42 19.42 -22.29 -8.65
C ARG A 42 19.69 -20.79 -8.75
N GLN A 43 20.24 -20.34 -9.89
CA GLN A 43 20.49 -18.92 -10.12
C GLN A 43 19.18 -18.15 -10.30
N ASP A 44 18.23 -18.72 -11.04
CA ASP A 44 16.92 -18.12 -11.26
C ASP A 44 16.12 -17.98 -9.97
N ILE A 45 16.13 -19.01 -9.11
CA ILE A 45 15.46 -18.93 -7.79
C ILE A 45 16.06 -17.81 -6.95
N LYS A 46 17.39 -17.68 -6.88
CA LYS A 46 18.04 -16.60 -6.12
C LYS A 46 17.68 -15.21 -6.69
N ASN A 47 17.67 -15.07 -8.00
CA ASN A 47 17.29 -13.82 -8.64
C ASN A 47 15.82 -13.47 -8.38
N LEU A 48 14.93 -14.45 -8.44
CA LEU A 48 13.51 -14.29 -8.13
C LEU A 48 13.30 -13.88 -6.67
N GLU A 49 14.01 -14.49 -5.72
CA GLU A 49 13.95 -14.12 -4.30
C GLU A 49 14.37 -12.67 -4.08
N VAL A 50 15.47 -12.23 -4.69
CA VAL A 50 15.95 -10.85 -4.59
C VAL A 50 14.97 -9.87 -5.22
N VAL A 51 14.46 -10.16 -6.42
CA VAL A 51 13.51 -9.30 -7.12
C VAL A 51 12.20 -9.19 -6.34
N GLN A 52 11.67 -10.31 -5.84
CA GLN A 52 10.46 -10.31 -5.03
C GLN A 52 10.65 -9.53 -3.73
N LYS A 53 11.78 -9.73 -3.04
CA LYS A 53 12.08 -8.99 -1.82
C LYS A 53 12.14 -7.48 -2.08
N ASN A 54 12.86 -7.05 -3.11
CA ASN A 54 12.99 -5.63 -3.46
C ASN A 54 11.64 -5.03 -3.87
N TYR A 55 10.82 -5.79 -4.60
CA TYR A 55 9.47 -5.38 -4.97
C TYR A 55 8.59 -5.17 -3.73
N ILE A 56 8.57 -6.15 -2.82
CA ILE A 56 7.80 -6.09 -1.57
C ILE A 56 8.25 -4.89 -0.72
N GLU A 57 9.56 -4.67 -0.61
CA GLU A 57 10.13 -3.54 0.15
C GLU A 57 9.73 -2.18 -0.43
N ALA A 58 9.87 -2.00 -1.75
CA ALA A 58 9.50 -0.75 -2.43
C ALA A 58 7.98 -0.47 -2.35
N ASP A 59 7.18 -1.52 -2.48
CA ASP A 59 5.73 -1.46 -2.37
C ASP A 59 5.28 -1.11 -0.94
N LEU A 60 5.90 -1.70 0.08
CA LEU A 60 5.66 -1.34 1.49
C LEU A 60 5.98 0.14 1.77
N ILE A 61 7.12 0.63 1.29
CA ILE A 61 7.50 2.05 1.42
C ILE A 61 6.44 2.93 0.78
N THR A 62 6.05 2.64 -0.46
CA THR A 62 5.03 3.40 -1.21
C THR A 62 3.69 3.42 -0.48
N ARG A 63 3.26 2.28 0.07
CA ARG A 63 2.00 2.21 0.85
C ARG A 63 2.09 3.07 2.10
N VAL A 64 3.18 3.00 2.86
CA VAL A 64 3.35 3.79 4.08
C VAL A 64 3.36 5.28 3.76
N GLU A 65 4.08 5.70 2.73
CA GLU A 65 4.11 7.09 2.28
C GLU A 65 2.71 7.58 1.88
N SER A 66 1.95 6.78 1.14
CA SER A 66 0.57 7.15 0.76
C SER A 66 -0.35 7.35 1.98
N VAL A 67 -0.19 6.53 3.01
CA VAL A 67 -0.97 6.64 4.26
C VAL A 67 -0.56 7.90 5.03
N ILE A 68 0.74 8.22 5.08
CA ILE A 68 1.26 9.44 5.71
C ILE A 68 0.71 10.68 5.00
N ASP A 69 0.72 10.70 3.67
CA ASP A 69 0.21 11.82 2.89
C ASP A 69 -1.30 11.99 3.06
N TYR A 70 -2.04 10.88 3.10
CA TYR A 70 -3.47 10.91 3.41
C TYR A 70 -3.74 11.47 4.81
N MET A 71 -3.01 11.03 5.83
CA MET A 71 -3.13 11.56 7.20
C MET A 71 -2.83 13.07 7.24
N ARG A 72 -1.79 13.52 6.54
CA ARG A 72 -1.42 14.94 6.45
C ARG A 72 -2.54 15.76 5.81
N TYR A 73 -3.08 15.28 4.68
CA TYR A 73 -4.21 15.93 4.01
C TYR A 73 -5.43 16.03 4.91
N ARG A 74 -5.81 14.93 5.58
CA ARG A 74 -6.94 14.90 6.52
C ARG A 74 -6.74 15.85 7.70
N LYS A 75 -5.51 15.95 8.22
CA LYS A 75 -5.16 16.90 9.28
C LYS A 75 -5.37 18.35 8.81
N ILE A 76 -4.81 18.73 7.67
CA ILE A 76 -4.94 20.09 7.11
C ILE A 76 -6.42 20.43 6.88
N GLN A 77 -7.20 19.49 6.34
CA GLN A 77 -8.63 19.72 6.13
C GLN A 77 -9.38 19.89 7.45
N ALA A 78 -9.09 19.08 8.47
CA ALA A 78 -9.71 19.24 9.78
C ALA A 78 -9.34 20.60 10.43
N GLU A 79 -8.08 21.02 10.32
CA GLU A 79 -7.63 22.32 10.82
C GLU A 79 -8.30 23.48 10.10
N ASN A 80 -8.43 23.40 8.76
CA ASN A 80 -9.10 24.42 7.96
C ASN A 80 -10.60 24.50 8.28
N SER A 81 -11.29 23.35 8.35
CA SER A 81 -12.71 23.31 8.71
C SER A 81 -12.94 23.84 10.12
N LEU A 82 -12.10 23.48 11.09
CA LEU A 82 -12.19 23.99 12.45
C LEU A 82 -11.96 25.50 12.50
N LYS A 83 -10.95 26.01 11.77
CA LYS A 83 -10.68 27.44 11.70
C LYS A 83 -11.87 28.20 11.10
N GLN A 84 -12.44 27.68 10.02
CA GLN A 84 -13.61 28.28 9.38
C GLN A 84 -14.81 28.29 10.34
N GLU A 85 -15.10 27.15 11.01
CA GLU A 85 -16.18 27.08 12.00
C GLU A 85 -16.00 28.11 13.12
N LEU A 86 -14.77 28.31 13.62
CA LEU A 86 -14.51 29.31 14.65
C LEU A 86 -14.69 30.74 14.14
N GLN A 87 -14.34 31.01 12.89
CA GLN A 87 -14.54 32.32 12.26
C GLN A 87 -16.04 32.60 12.12
N ASP A 88 -16.78 31.69 11.49
CA ASP A 88 -18.22 31.80 11.26
C ASP A 88 -18.96 32.01 12.58
N ARG A 89 -18.61 31.25 13.63
CA ARG A 89 -19.23 31.39 14.96
C ARG A 89 -18.89 32.70 15.67
N THR A 90 -17.71 33.25 15.43
CA THR A 90 -17.30 34.54 16.02
C THR A 90 -18.05 35.68 15.32
N GLU A 91 -18.19 35.60 14.00
CA GLU A 91 -18.95 36.54 13.20
C GLU A 91 -20.43 36.52 13.57
N GLU A 92 -21.05 35.33 13.65
CA GLU A 92 -22.44 35.16 14.10
C GLU A 92 -22.66 35.76 15.49
N ALA A 93 -21.76 35.47 16.44
CA ALA A 93 -21.85 36.05 17.78
C ALA A 93 -21.74 37.58 17.75
N TYR A 94 -20.86 38.13 16.91
CA TYR A 94 -20.68 39.57 16.75
C TYR A 94 -21.92 40.26 16.16
N GLU A 95 -22.52 39.67 15.13
CA GLU A 95 -23.75 40.19 14.52
C GLU A 95 -24.91 40.19 15.52
N ILE A 96 -25.07 39.11 16.29
CA ILE A 96 -26.09 39.01 17.34
C ILE A 96 -25.87 40.07 18.42
N MET A 97 -24.63 40.24 18.90
CA MET A 97 -24.30 41.26 19.88
C MET A 97 -24.60 42.67 19.36
N SER A 98 -24.21 42.94 18.12
CA SER A 98 -24.40 44.25 17.48
C SER A 98 -25.89 44.56 17.31
N SER A 99 -26.67 43.60 16.82
CA SER A 99 -28.12 43.71 16.65
C SER A 99 -28.83 44.02 17.99
N ILE A 100 -28.51 43.26 19.05
CA ILE A 100 -29.09 43.51 20.39
C ILE A 100 -28.70 44.89 20.92
N TYR A 101 -27.45 45.30 20.72
CA TYR A 101 -26.96 46.60 21.17
C TYR A 101 -27.67 47.75 20.45
N GLU A 102 -27.71 47.71 19.12
CA GLU A 102 -28.33 48.73 18.28
C GLU A 102 -29.84 48.87 18.53
N GLU A 103 -30.55 47.76 18.75
CA GLU A 103 -31.99 47.80 18.98
C GLU A 103 -32.36 48.42 20.34
N ASN A 104 -31.47 48.31 21.33
CA ASN A 104 -31.74 48.67 22.73
C ASN A 104 -31.01 49.93 23.20
N VAL A 105 -30.03 50.44 22.44
CA VAL A 105 -29.33 51.69 22.77
C VAL A 105 -30.34 52.85 22.85
N GLY A 106 -30.24 53.64 23.91
CA GLY A 106 -31.19 54.73 24.18
C GLY A 106 -32.54 54.30 24.78
N LYS A 107 -32.87 53.00 24.80
CA LYS A 107 -34.11 52.46 25.40
C LYS A 107 -33.89 51.75 26.74
N LYS A 108 -32.72 51.12 26.93
CA LYS A 108 -32.36 50.35 28.13
C LYS A 108 -31.03 50.79 28.72
N SER A 109 -30.83 50.48 30.00
CA SER A 109 -29.54 50.71 30.65
C SER A 109 -28.45 49.81 30.06
N LYS A 110 -27.18 50.26 30.10
CA LYS A 110 -26.04 49.44 29.65
C LYS A 110 -25.96 48.08 30.34
N ILE A 111 -26.39 48.00 31.60
CA ILE A 111 -26.36 46.76 32.40
C ILE A 111 -27.36 45.75 31.82
N ASP A 112 -28.58 46.21 31.50
CA ASP A 112 -29.62 45.34 30.95
C ASP A 112 -29.29 44.84 29.54
N ILE A 113 -28.68 45.70 28.72
CA ILE A 113 -28.21 45.34 27.36
C ILE A 113 -27.11 44.28 27.45
N THR A 114 -26.13 44.48 28.33
CA THR A 114 -25.05 43.50 28.56
C THR A 114 -25.61 42.16 29.03
N LYS A 115 -26.59 42.17 29.94
CA LYS A 115 -27.24 40.95 30.43
C LYS A 115 -27.96 40.20 29.30
N MET A 116 -28.69 40.92 28.45
CA MET A 116 -29.40 40.34 27.30
C MET A 116 -28.43 39.72 26.29
N ILE A 117 -27.30 40.38 26.00
CA ILE A 117 -26.24 39.83 25.17
C ILE A 117 -25.69 38.53 25.77
N VAL A 118 -25.34 38.53 27.05
CA VAL A 118 -24.78 37.34 27.74
C VAL A 118 -25.77 36.18 27.74
N ASP A 119 -27.04 36.45 28.04
CA ASP A 119 -28.10 35.44 28.09
C ASP A 119 -28.35 34.84 26.68
N THR A 120 -28.33 35.64 25.63
CA THR A 120 -28.46 35.17 24.24
C THR A 120 -27.28 34.31 23.81
N LEU A 121 -26.04 34.78 24.03
CA LEU A 121 -24.82 34.03 23.67
C LEU A 121 -24.70 32.71 24.43
N LYS A 122 -25.22 32.64 25.66
CA LYS A 122 -25.24 31.40 26.46
C LYS A 122 -26.06 30.30 25.79
N ASN A 123 -27.15 30.65 25.09
CA ASN A 123 -27.99 29.70 24.38
C ASN A 123 -27.31 29.15 23.11
N ILE A 124 -26.47 29.95 22.44
CA ILE A 124 -25.70 29.53 21.25
C ILE A 124 -24.69 28.42 21.58
N LYS A 125 -24.21 28.34 22.83
CA LYS A 125 -23.29 27.27 23.27
C LYS A 125 -23.91 25.86 23.20
N CYS A 126 -25.24 25.73 23.15
CA CYS A 126 -25.95 24.45 23.20
C CYS A 126 -26.42 23.92 21.82
N SER A 127 -26.61 24.76 20.80
CA SER A 127 -27.13 24.32 19.48
C SER A 127 -26.11 23.51 18.67
N SER A 128 -24.81 23.70 18.93
CA SER A 128 -23.70 23.03 18.21
C SER A 128 -23.59 21.51 18.44
N LYS A 129 -24.32 20.93 19.41
CA LYS A 129 -24.32 19.48 19.68
C LYS A 129 -25.23 18.63 18.75
N SER A 130 -25.87 19.22 17.74
CA SER A 130 -26.98 18.57 17.02
C SER A 130 -26.70 18.18 15.55
N ASN A 131 -25.46 17.87 15.14
CA ASN A 131 -25.18 17.32 13.80
C ASN A 131 -24.35 16.02 13.86
N ARG A 132 -24.74 15.12 14.78
CA ARG A 132 -24.32 13.71 14.78
C ARG A 132 -25.51 12.82 15.16
N CYS A 133 -26.46 12.72 14.23
CA CYS A 133 -27.26 11.52 14.01
C CYS A 133 -26.99 11.08 12.58
#